data_AF-A0A1I5N4C5-F1
#
_entry.id   AF-A0A1I5N4C5-F1
#
_cell.length_a   1.000
_cell.length_b   1.000
_cell.length_c   1.000
_cell.angle_alpha   90.00
_cell.angle_beta   90.00
_cell.angle_gamma   90.00
#
_symmetry.space_group_name_H-M   'P 1'
#
loop_
_entity.id
_entity.type
_entity.pdbx_description
1 polymer ?
#
loop_
_entity_poly.entity_id
_entity_poly.type
_entity_poly.pdbx_seq_one_letter_code
_entity_poly.pdbx_strand_id
1 'polypeptide(L)'
;MGRADETIMDETKDILTGLADPAQLRRTVARWQSEWPEPGGTCPIHAMLITIGRIDTVNVAFGESAGDVALVEVAQRIRHFASDELESGVWLAARLNGGNFMLLAREECSRERWQWLAEALADAIAGPIVNPEGGSNLRLWPRIALMRASEHDDADTILDRLSHLAERTRQSAGSRIAWSSGVVAQGKRSSHELEADLLAAIDRDEIEILFQPQFSLADDAMIGAEALARWHHPVIGKVGAGALFQIAERADHTAQLSRHIAERALQGARSWPEGLRLSLNITPADLAVENFALDFARLSDTVGFPMERVTLEIVEQVLLGDLDRVKSVLDQLKLLDCRIALDDFGAGFCNFRYLKVLSLDCIKLDRSMVDGVIDDERDQAVFRAIMGMARALDLSVLVEGIETEAQRDFCAREGCEYYQGFLRAEPMTASEFDLLARD
;
A
#
# COMPACT_ATOMS: atom_id res chain seq x y z
N MET A 1 8.53 31.46 35.97
CA MET A 1 9.98 31.39 35.69
C MET A 1 10.20 30.12 34.87
N GLY A 2 10.25 30.28 33.54
CA GLY A 2 10.66 29.33 32.51
C GLY A 2 10.23 27.86 32.58
N ARG A 3 9.04 27.52 32.06
CA ARG A 3 8.89 26.31 31.23
C ARG A 3 8.98 26.81 29.80
N ALA A 4 10.16 26.71 29.22
CA ALA A 4 10.42 27.11 27.84
C ALA A 4 10.08 25.93 26.92
N ASP A 5 9.23 26.21 25.94
CA ASP A 5 9.15 25.62 24.61
C ASP A 5 9.65 24.18 24.46
N GLU A 6 8.75 23.21 24.64
CA GLU A 6 8.75 22.05 23.75
C GLU A 6 8.40 22.58 22.36
N THR A 7 9.45 22.94 21.62
CA THR A 7 9.36 23.33 20.23
C THR A 7 8.70 22.18 19.50
N ILE A 8 7.53 22.44 18.90
CA ILE A 8 6.91 21.62 17.88
C ILE A 8 7.97 21.49 16.77
N MET A 9 8.79 20.44 16.83
CA MET A 9 9.93 20.26 15.93
C MET A 9 9.42 19.63 14.64
N ASP A 10 9.12 20.51 13.70
CA ASP A 10 8.69 20.28 12.31
C ASP A 10 9.19 18.92 11.75
N GLU A 11 8.25 18.07 11.33
CA GLU A 11 8.57 16.83 10.64
C GLU A 11 9.09 17.15 9.24
N THR A 12 10.33 16.79 8.95
CA THR A 12 10.99 17.18 7.70
C THR A 12 10.80 16.09 6.64
N LYS A 13 10.22 16.47 5.49
CA LYS A 13 9.92 15.58 4.35
C LYS A 13 10.72 15.96 3.11
N ASP A 14 11.00 14.99 2.25
CA ASP A 14 11.53 15.19 0.90
C ASP A 14 10.44 15.79 0.02
N ILE A 15 10.71 16.97 -0.55
CA ILE A 15 9.72 17.75 -1.31
C ILE A 15 9.19 16.99 -2.53
N LEU A 16 10.03 16.17 -3.16
CA LEU A 16 9.64 15.45 -4.37
C LEU A 16 8.74 14.24 -4.04
N THR A 17 9.16 13.42 -3.08
CA THR A 17 8.56 12.10 -2.85
C THR A 17 7.58 12.08 -1.69
N GLY A 18 7.58 13.10 -0.83
CA GLY A 18 6.80 13.16 0.41
C GLY A 18 7.28 12.19 1.50
N LEU A 19 8.34 11.43 1.26
CA LEU A 19 8.95 10.56 2.28
C LEU A 19 9.72 11.37 3.33
N ALA A 20 10.06 10.74 4.44
CA ALA A 20 10.95 11.36 5.43
C ALA A 20 12.31 11.73 4.82
N ASP A 21 12.89 12.83 5.29
CA ASP A 21 14.24 13.23 4.90
C ASP A 21 15.31 12.55 5.81
N PRO A 22 16.62 12.71 5.51
CA PRO A 22 17.67 12.15 6.34
C PRO A 22 17.70 12.65 7.80
N ALA A 23 17.14 13.83 8.09
CA ALA A 23 17.10 14.37 9.44
C ALA A 23 16.00 13.69 10.26
N GLN A 24 14.79 13.53 9.68
CA GLN A 24 13.68 12.79 10.28
C GLN A 24 14.06 11.33 10.51
N LEU A 25 14.74 10.68 9.56
CA LEU A 25 15.25 9.32 9.74
C LEU A 25 16.16 9.18 10.97
N ARG A 26 17.14 10.09 11.13
CA ARG A 26 18.05 10.06 12.27
C ARG A 26 17.31 10.27 13.59
N ARG A 27 16.35 11.21 13.62
CA ARG A 27 15.49 11.45 14.79
C ARG A 27 14.70 10.20 15.18
N THR A 28 14.06 9.55 14.21
CA THR A 28 13.27 8.34 14.45
C THR A 28 14.13 7.19 14.97
N VAL A 29 15.32 6.96 14.39
CA VAL A 29 16.25 5.93 14.89
C VAL A 29 16.70 6.24 16.31
N ALA A 30 17.09 7.49 16.59
CA ALA A 30 17.50 7.90 17.93
C ALA A 30 16.36 7.71 18.96
N ARG A 31 15.12 8.04 18.58
CA ARG A 31 13.92 7.80 19.40
C ARG A 31 13.73 6.30 19.68
N TRP A 32 13.72 5.47 18.65
CA TRP A 32 13.55 4.01 18.80
C TRP A 32 14.68 3.36 19.62
N GLN A 33 15.89 3.93 19.59
CA GLN A 33 17.01 3.53 20.44
C GLN A 33 16.88 3.99 21.88
N SER A 34 16.36 5.20 22.12
CA SER A 34 16.09 5.66 23.48
C SER A 34 14.98 4.85 24.17
N GLU A 35 14.10 4.27 23.36
CA GLU A 35 13.03 3.36 23.77
C GLU A 35 13.44 1.88 23.62
N TRP A 36 14.74 1.60 23.54
CA TRP A 36 15.23 0.22 23.54
C TRP A 36 14.84 -0.44 24.87
N PRO A 37 14.20 -1.62 24.85
CA PRO A 37 13.83 -2.34 26.05
C PRO A 37 15.05 -2.60 26.93
N GLU A 38 14.84 -2.88 28.23
CA GLU A 38 15.92 -3.29 29.12
C GLU A 38 16.83 -4.38 28.51
N PRO A 39 18.10 -4.52 28.94
CA PRO A 39 19.01 -5.52 28.40
C PRO A 39 18.36 -6.91 28.33
N GLY A 40 18.04 -7.36 27.11
CA GLY A 40 17.33 -8.62 26.83
C GLY A 40 15.88 -8.52 26.36
N GLY A 41 15.27 -7.33 26.29
CA GLY A 41 13.96 -7.11 25.66
C GLY A 41 14.05 -6.78 24.16
N THR A 42 12.96 -6.99 23.43
CA THR A 42 12.91 -6.93 21.97
C THR A 42 12.51 -5.54 21.42
N CYS A 43 13.50 -4.72 21.05
CA CYS A 43 13.30 -3.69 20.01
C CYS A 43 14.23 -3.98 18.83
N PRO A 44 13.85 -4.91 17.95
CA PRO A 44 14.64 -5.18 16.76
C PRO A 44 14.30 -4.12 15.70
N ILE A 45 15.16 -3.11 15.59
CA ILE A 45 15.14 -2.19 14.44
C ILE A 45 15.74 -2.95 13.25
N HIS A 46 15.00 -3.03 12.15
CA HIS A 46 15.45 -3.59 10.88
C HIS A 46 15.54 -2.49 9.85
N ALA A 47 16.56 -2.56 9.00
CA ALA A 47 16.85 -1.54 8.01
C ALA A 47 17.10 -2.15 6.63
N MET A 48 16.47 -1.56 5.61
CA MET A 48 16.70 -1.81 4.19
C MET A 48 17.19 -0.53 3.52
N LEU A 49 18.42 -0.52 3.03
CA LEU A 49 18.86 0.52 2.10
C LEU A 49 18.58 0.05 0.68
N ILE A 50 17.65 0.73 0.01
CA ILE A 50 17.25 0.48 -1.37
C ILE A 50 17.99 1.46 -2.27
N THR A 51 18.77 0.94 -3.22
CA THR A 51 19.51 1.74 -4.19
C THR A 51 18.99 1.44 -5.59
N ILE A 52 18.41 2.46 -6.22
CA ILE A 52 18.04 2.44 -7.63
C ILE A 52 19.27 2.84 -8.46
N GLY A 53 19.75 1.91 -9.29
CA GLY A 53 20.84 2.20 -10.22
C GLY A 53 20.39 3.07 -11.39
N ARG A 54 21.28 3.95 -11.86
CA ARG A 54 21.16 4.66 -13.16
C ARG A 54 19.98 5.64 -13.27
N ILE A 55 19.52 6.26 -12.19
CA ILE A 55 18.55 7.35 -12.28
C ILE A 55 19.09 8.50 -13.16
N ASP A 56 20.39 8.80 -13.07
CA ASP A 56 21.04 9.78 -13.93
C ASP A 56 20.94 9.41 -15.43
N THR A 57 20.96 8.11 -15.75
CA THR A 57 20.79 7.65 -17.14
C THR A 57 19.34 7.79 -17.59
N VAL A 58 18.37 7.58 -16.69
CA VAL A 58 16.96 7.87 -16.98
C VAL A 58 16.79 9.36 -17.26
N ASN A 59 17.37 10.24 -16.44
CA ASN A 59 17.33 11.69 -16.64
C ASN A 59 17.92 12.11 -17.99
N VAL A 60 19.05 11.51 -18.37
CA VAL A 60 19.69 11.78 -19.68
C VAL A 60 18.87 11.25 -20.85
N ALA A 61 18.23 10.08 -20.70
CA ALA A 61 17.52 9.42 -21.79
C ALA A 61 16.10 9.95 -22.00
N PHE A 62 15.41 10.34 -20.92
CA PHE A 62 13.98 10.67 -20.92
C PHE A 62 13.67 12.05 -20.31
N GLY A 63 14.68 12.80 -19.88
CA GLY A 63 14.54 14.11 -19.24
C GLY A 63 14.43 14.01 -17.71
N GLU A 64 14.68 15.14 -17.03
CA GLU A 64 14.62 15.23 -15.56
C GLU A 64 13.23 14.94 -15.00
N SER A 65 12.17 15.36 -15.70
CA SER A 65 10.78 15.07 -15.31
C SER A 65 10.48 13.57 -15.23
N ALA A 66 10.99 12.77 -16.17
CA ALA A 66 10.82 11.32 -16.17
C ALA A 66 11.58 10.65 -15.01
N GLY A 67 12.73 11.21 -14.62
CA GLY A 67 13.45 10.79 -13.41
C GLY A 67 12.67 11.04 -12.15
N ASP A 68 12.11 12.25 -12.03
CA ASP A 68 11.29 12.66 -10.91
C ASP A 68 10.03 11.78 -10.77
N VAL A 69 9.36 11.50 -11.89
CA VAL A 69 8.23 10.54 -11.96
C VAL A 69 8.65 9.17 -11.42
N ALA A 70 9.79 8.66 -11.86
CA ALA A 70 10.28 7.34 -11.44
C ALA A 70 10.58 7.30 -9.93
N LEU A 71 11.10 8.40 -9.36
CA LEU A 71 11.41 8.49 -7.94
C LEU A 71 10.15 8.56 -7.07
N VAL A 72 9.14 9.30 -7.52
CA VAL A 72 7.82 9.40 -6.87
C VAL A 72 7.13 8.03 -6.87
N GLU A 73 7.13 7.32 -7.99
CA GLU A 73 6.58 5.97 -8.10
C GLU A 73 7.31 4.98 -7.18
N VAL A 74 8.64 5.00 -7.12
CA VAL A 74 9.41 4.15 -6.19
C VAL A 74 9.03 4.44 -4.75
N ALA A 75 8.88 5.71 -4.38
CA ALA A 75 8.47 6.10 -3.04
C ALA A 75 7.08 5.57 -2.68
N GLN A 76 6.12 5.66 -3.59
CA GLN A 76 4.77 5.11 -3.39
C GLN A 76 4.80 3.60 -3.20
N ARG A 77 5.55 2.87 -4.03
CA ARG A 77 5.68 1.40 -3.89
C ARG A 77 6.27 1.00 -2.55
N ILE A 78 7.26 1.75 -2.05
CA ILE A 78 7.83 1.52 -0.72
C ILE A 78 6.77 1.76 0.36
N ARG A 79 5.99 2.84 0.29
CA ARG A 79 4.94 3.14 1.27
C ARG A 79 3.85 2.07 1.28
N HIS A 80 3.29 1.73 0.12
CA HIS A 80 2.25 0.71 0.02
C HIS A 80 2.74 -0.63 0.55
N PHE A 81 3.94 -1.03 0.15
CA PHE A 81 4.55 -2.25 0.64
C PHE A 81 4.71 -2.26 2.16
N ALA A 82 5.23 -1.17 2.72
CA ALA A 82 5.41 -1.06 4.17
C ALA A 82 4.08 -1.06 4.92
N SER A 83 3.07 -0.35 4.39
CA SER A 83 1.72 -0.31 4.97
C SER A 83 1.08 -1.71 5.03
N ASP A 84 1.17 -2.48 3.93
CA ASP A 84 0.51 -3.79 3.82
C ASP A 84 1.28 -4.90 4.56
N GLU A 85 2.62 -4.90 4.51
CA GLU A 85 3.44 -5.99 5.05
C GLU A 85 3.97 -5.76 6.48
N LEU A 86 4.00 -4.51 6.94
CA LEU A 86 4.51 -4.09 8.25
C LEU A 86 3.42 -3.42 9.11
N GLU A 87 2.15 -3.68 8.80
CA GLU A 87 0.96 -3.15 9.48
C GLU A 87 0.99 -3.30 11.01
N SER A 88 1.54 -4.41 11.52
CA SER A 88 1.62 -4.70 12.95
C SER A 88 2.77 -3.98 13.67
N GLY A 89 3.64 -3.30 12.93
CA GLY A 89 4.84 -2.65 13.43
C GLY A 89 4.83 -1.14 13.21
N VAL A 90 5.85 -0.47 13.77
CA VAL A 90 6.11 0.93 13.43
C VAL A 90 7.19 0.96 12.35
N TRP A 91 6.92 1.60 11.22
CA TRP A 91 7.88 1.71 10.13
C TRP A 91 8.12 3.18 9.71
N LEU A 92 9.21 3.41 8.99
CA LEU A 92 9.55 4.69 8.40
C LEU A 92 10.20 4.48 7.03
N ALA A 93 9.62 5.08 5.99
CA ALA A 93 10.26 5.19 4.68
C ALA A 93 10.87 6.59 4.51
N ALA A 94 12.12 6.66 4.08
CA ALA A 94 12.86 7.89 3.89
C ALA A 94 13.59 7.91 2.55
N ARG A 95 13.71 9.09 1.94
CA ARG A 95 14.60 9.29 0.80
C ARG A 95 15.90 9.94 1.28
N LEU A 96 17.03 9.30 0.97
CA LEU A 96 18.34 9.79 1.43
C LEU A 96 18.90 10.84 0.48
N ASN A 97 19.04 10.47 -0.78
CA ASN A 97 19.51 11.31 -1.89
C ASN A 97 19.33 10.55 -3.21
N GLY A 98 19.21 11.27 -4.33
CA GLY A 98 19.12 10.66 -5.65
C GLY A 98 18.09 9.52 -5.70
N GLY A 99 18.54 8.32 -6.07
CA GLY A 99 17.77 7.07 -6.05
C GLY A 99 18.02 6.16 -4.83
N ASN A 100 18.48 6.70 -3.71
CA ASN A 100 18.68 5.95 -2.46
C ASN A 100 17.52 6.20 -1.50
N PHE A 101 16.88 5.13 -1.06
CA PHE A 101 15.78 5.11 -0.12
C PHE A 101 16.11 4.22 1.06
N MET A 102 15.55 4.50 2.22
CA MET A 102 15.63 3.65 3.41
C MET A 102 14.22 3.25 3.84
N LEU A 103 14.03 1.97 4.12
CA LEU A 103 12.88 1.47 4.87
C LEU A 103 13.38 0.95 6.22
N LEU A 104 12.86 1.53 7.30
CA LEU A 104 13.10 1.11 8.67
C LEU A 104 11.83 0.49 9.25
N ALA A 105 11.98 -0.58 10.01
CA ALA A 105 10.88 -1.22 10.73
C ALA A 105 11.28 -1.50 12.17
N ARG A 106 10.35 -1.29 13.10
CA ARG A 106 10.47 -1.63 14.52
C ARG A 106 9.37 -2.62 14.86
N GLU A 107 9.70 -3.91 14.70
CA GLU A 107 8.79 -5.03 14.97
C GLU A 107 9.58 -6.32 15.14
N GLU A 108 9.06 -7.29 15.89
CA GLU A 108 9.66 -8.62 15.97
C GLU A 108 9.62 -9.36 14.63
N CYS A 109 10.73 -9.32 13.90
CA CYS A 109 10.86 -9.94 12.58
C CYS A 109 12.04 -10.91 12.52
N SER A 110 11.77 -12.12 12.02
CA SER A 110 12.82 -13.12 11.77
C SER A 110 13.75 -12.66 10.65
N ARG A 111 14.95 -13.26 10.57
CA ARG A 111 15.89 -12.94 9.49
C ARG A 111 15.29 -13.34 8.14
N GLU A 112 14.58 -14.45 8.11
CA GLU A 112 13.94 -15.05 6.95
C GLU A 112 12.81 -14.15 6.45
N ARG A 113 11.92 -13.66 7.33
CA ARG A 113 10.87 -12.69 6.99
C ARG A 113 11.48 -11.40 6.45
N TRP A 114 12.50 -10.83 7.10
CA TRP A 114 13.11 -9.58 6.63
C TRP A 114 13.78 -9.72 5.26
N GLN A 115 14.43 -10.87 4.99
CA GLN A 115 14.97 -11.15 3.66
C GLN A 115 13.86 -11.31 2.62
N TRP A 116 12.79 -12.02 2.95
CA TRP A 116 11.66 -12.20 2.05
C TRP A 116 10.98 -10.85 1.73
N LEU A 117 10.76 -10.01 2.74
CA LEU A 117 10.21 -8.66 2.55
C LEU A 117 11.07 -7.84 1.58
N ALA A 118 12.40 -7.96 1.69
CA ALA A 118 13.31 -7.29 0.76
C ALA A 118 13.21 -7.85 -0.67
N GLU A 119 12.98 -9.16 -0.84
CA GLU A 119 12.74 -9.77 -2.15
C GLU A 119 11.43 -9.28 -2.76
N ALA A 120 10.34 -9.30 -1.99
CA ALA A 120 9.04 -8.82 -2.42
C ALA A 120 9.05 -7.32 -2.75
N LEU A 121 9.66 -6.49 -1.91
CA LEU A 121 9.82 -5.05 -2.19
C LEU A 121 10.67 -4.79 -3.44
N ALA A 122 11.74 -5.56 -3.64
CA ALA A 122 12.56 -5.44 -4.84
C ALA A 122 11.79 -5.85 -6.11
N ASP A 123 10.90 -6.86 -6.03
CA ASP A 123 10.02 -7.25 -7.13
C ASP A 123 8.96 -6.17 -7.40
N ALA A 124 8.33 -5.63 -6.35
CA ALA A 124 7.39 -4.51 -6.43
C ALA A 124 8.01 -3.33 -7.20
N ILE A 125 9.21 -2.90 -6.81
CA ILE A 125 9.92 -1.79 -7.44
C ILE A 125 10.36 -2.12 -8.88
N ALA A 126 10.69 -3.38 -9.19
CA ALA A 126 11.11 -3.81 -10.52
C ALA A 126 9.96 -3.92 -11.54
N GLY A 127 8.71 -3.86 -11.07
CA GLY A 127 7.53 -3.74 -11.93
C GLY A 127 7.64 -2.56 -12.91
N PRO A 128 6.97 -2.63 -14.07
CA PRO A 128 7.02 -1.54 -15.04
C PRO A 128 6.50 -0.23 -14.44
N ILE A 129 7.20 0.86 -14.72
CA ILE A 129 6.76 2.24 -14.46
C ILE A 129 6.29 2.79 -15.80
N VAL A 130 5.01 3.09 -15.87
CA VAL A 130 4.40 3.60 -17.09
C VAL A 130 4.85 5.05 -17.31
N ASN A 131 5.22 5.39 -18.55
CA ASN A 131 5.55 6.76 -18.90
C ASN A 131 4.26 7.55 -19.23
N PRO A 132 3.91 8.61 -18.47
CA PRO A 132 2.71 9.42 -18.72
C PRO A 132 2.67 10.07 -20.10
N GLU A 133 3.83 10.37 -20.69
CA GLU A 133 3.93 11.04 -22.00
C GLU A 133 3.87 10.07 -23.20
N GLY A 134 3.69 8.78 -22.93
CA GLY A 134 3.77 7.70 -23.92
C GLY A 134 5.22 7.28 -24.20
N GLY A 135 5.41 6.03 -24.65
CA GLY A 135 6.73 5.45 -24.92
C GLY A 135 6.95 4.09 -24.25
N SER A 136 8.20 3.64 -24.18
CA SER A 136 8.54 2.38 -23.52
C SER A 136 8.41 2.51 -22.00
N ASN A 137 7.74 1.55 -21.35
CA ASN A 137 7.71 1.45 -19.89
C ASN A 137 9.14 1.42 -19.33
N LEU A 138 9.38 2.23 -18.30
CA LEU A 138 10.63 2.23 -17.57
C LEU A 138 10.65 1.02 -16.63
N ARG A 139 11.77 0.31 -16.58
CA ARG A 139 11.99 -0.73 -15.57
C ARG A 139 13.24 -0.39 -14.78
N LEU A 140 13.07 -0.28 -13.48
CA LEU A 140 14.17 -0.04 -12.55
C LEU A 140 14.65 -1.38 -11.98
N TRP A 141 15.93 -1.46 -11.63
CA TRP A 141 16.49 -2.63 -10.99
C TRP A 141 17.03 -2.23 -9.61
N PRO A 142 16.25 -2.44 -8.53
CA PRO A 142 16.67 -2.10 -7.19
C PRO A 142 17.72 -3.08 -6.69
N ARG A 143 18.66 -2.58 -5.88
CA ARG A 143 19.50 -3.39 -5.00
C ARG A 143 19.17 -3.03 -3.55
N ILE A 144 19.11 -4.03 -2.67
CA ILE A 144 18.74 -3.84 -1.28
C ILE A 144 19.83 -4.39 -0.35
N ALA A 145 20.34 -3.52 0.52
CA ALA A 145 21.25 -3.86 1.59
C ALA A 145 20.46 -3.99 2.90
N LEU A 146 20.64 -5.08 3.63
CA LEU A 146 19.87 -5.44 4.82
C LEU A 146 20.71 -5.41 6.09
N MET A 147 20.12 -4.90 7.16
CA MET A 147 20.70 -4.92 8.50
C MET A 147 19.60 -5.12 9.56
N ARG A 148 19.96 -5.86 10.61
CA ARG A 148 19.27 -5.84 11.90
C ARG A 148 20.16 -5.05 12.85
N ALA A 149 19.65 -3.95 13.37
CA ALA A 149 20.41 -3.12 14.30
C ALA A 149 20.48 -3.78 15.67
N SER A 150 21.57 -3.53 16.38
CA SER A 150 21.74 -3.81 17.80
C SER A 150 21.51 -2.56 18.63
N GLU A 151 21.47 -2.71 19.96
CA GLU A 151 21.32 -1.60 20.91
C GLU A 151 22.44 -0.55 20.82
N HIS A 152 23.55 -0.90 20.15
CA HIS A 152 24.73 -0.06 19.98
C HIS A 152 24.87 0.57 18.59
N ASP A 153 23.99 0.23 17.63
CA ASP A 153 24.11 0.73 16.26
C ASP A 153 23.30 2.01 16.08
N ASP A 154 23.87 3.19 16.31
CA ASP A 154 23.22 4.49 16.05
C ASP A 154 22.85 4.71 14.56
N ALA A 155 22.11 5.77 14.28
CA ALA A 155 21.62 6.07 12.94
C ALA A 155 22.74 6.18 11.90
N ASP A 156 23.85 6.83 12.26
CA ASP A 156 24.99 7.00 11.35
C ASP A 156 25.72 5.66 11.13
N THR A 157 25.84 4.82 12.17
CA THR A 157 26.39 3.46 12.05
C THR A 157 25.56 2.59 11.11
N ILE A 158 24.23 2.65 11.21
CA ILE A 158 23.32 1.93 10.31
C ILE A 158 23.52 2.41 8.87
N LEU A 159 23.48 3.73 8.65
CA LEU A 159 23.65 4.34 7.33
C LEU A 159 24.99 3.99 6.69
N ASP A 160 26.09 4.09 7.44
CA ASP A 160 27.43 3.82 6.95
C ASP A 160 27.60 2.35 6.55
N ARG A 161 27.19 1.43 7.42
CA ARG A 161 27.31 -0.01 7.15
C ARG A 161 26.49 -0.44 5.93
N LEU A 162 25.26 0.05 5.82
CA LEU A 162 24.41 -0.24 4.67
C LEU A 162 24.95 0.39 3.39
N SER A 163 25.44 1.63 3.44
CA SER A 163 26.03 2.31 2.28
C SER A 163 27.28 1.60 1.78
N HIS A 164 28.17 1.17 2.69
CA HIS A 164 29.33 0.36 2.34
C HIS A 164 28.94 -0.97 1.69
N LEU A 165 27.87 -1.62 2.17
CA LEU A 165 27.38 -2.86 1.58
C LEU A 165 26.77 -2.65 0.20
N ALA A 166 25.95 -1.61 0.02
CA ALA A 166 25.36 -1.25 -1.26
C ALA A 166 26.45 -0.96 -2.31
N GLU A 167 27.53 -0.27 -1.93
CA GLU A 167 28.63 0.00 -2.86
C GLU A 167 29.40 -1.27 -3.25
N ARG A 168 29.71 -2.13 -2.28
CA ARG A 168 30.38 -3.42 -2.54
C ARG A 168 29.56 -4.33 -3.47
N THR A 169 28.23 -4.31 -3.33
CA THR A 169 27.32 -5.17 -4.10
C THR A 169 26.95 -4.59 -5.45
N ARG A 170 27.17 -3.28 -5.68
CA ARG A 170 27.04 -2.65 -7.00
C ARG A 170 27.95 -3.31 -8.06
N GLN A 171 29.11 -3.79 -7.62
CA GLN A 171 30.15 -4.38 -8.47
C GLN A 171 29.99 -5.89 -8.68
N SER A 172 29.09 -6.55 -7.94
CA SER A 172 28.82 -7.99 -8.07
C SER A 172 27.59 -8.24 -8.95
N ALA A 173 27.68 -9.24 -9.83
CA ALA A 173 26.63 -9.59 -10.78
C ALA A 173 25.54 -10.52 -10.20
N GLY A 174 25.70 -11.02 -8.96
CA GLY A 174 25.02 -12.24 -8.53
C GLY A 174 23.82 -12.10 -7.61
N SER A 175 23.68 -11.00 -6.86
CA SER A 175 22.55 -10.85 -5.93
C SER A 175 22.06 -9.42 -5.83
N ARG A 176 20.74 -9.23 -6.00
CA ARG A 176 20.05 -7.95 -5.77
C ARG A 176 19.89 -7.64 -4.28
N ILE A 177 20.17 -8.61 -3.38
CA ILE A 177 20.05 -8.46 -1.93
C ILE A 177 21.34 -8.88 -1.24
N ALA A 178 21.74 -8.14 -0.21
CA ALA A 178 22.88 -8.49 0.61
C ALA A 178 22.68 -8.14 2.09
N TRP A 179 23.31 -8.91 2.97
CA TRP A 179 23.28 -8.70 4.43
C TRP A 179 24.57 -8.07 4.95
N SER A 180 24.46 -7.10 5.87
CA SER A 180 25.61 -6.45 6.50
C SER A 180 26.46 -7.42 7.32
N SER A 181 25.86 -8.48 7.85
CA SER A 181 26.56 -9.57 8.56
C SER A 181 27.25 -10.58 7.64
N GLY A 182 27.18 -10.43 6.31
CA GLY A 182 27.88 -11.28 5.33
C GLY A 182 27.31 -12.68 5.14
N VAL A 183 26.42 -13.15 6.02
CA VAL A 183 25.74 -14.44 5.90
C VAL A 183 24.46 -14.26 5.08
N VAL A 184 24.32 -14.91 3.93
CA VAL A 184 22.99 -15.08 3.32
C VAL A 184 22.23 -16.05 4.23
N ALA A 185 20.98 -15.75 4.59
CA ALA A 185 20.20 -16.64 5.45
C ALA A 185 20.27 -18.08 4.88
N GLN A 186 20.69 -19.04 5.71
CA GLN A 186 20.59 -20.45 5.31
C GLN A 186 19.11 -20.80 5.21
N GLY A 187 18.69 -21.38 4.08
CA GLY A 187 17.28 -21.67 3.83
C GLY A 187 16.57 -20.57 3.05
N LYS A 188 17.21 -20.01 2.01
CA LYS A 188 16.49 -19.30 0.96
C LYS A 188 15.45 -20.26 0.38
N ARG A 189 14.20 -20.19 0.86
CA ARG A 189 13.10 -20.89 0.21
C ARG A 189 13.09 -20.43 -1.23
N SER A 190 13.10 -21.37 -2.16
CA SER A 190 13.07 -21.01 -3.57
C SER A 190 11.73 -20.33 -3.86
N SER A 191 11.68 -19.44 -4.85
CA SER A 191 10.41 -18.85 -5.27
C SER A 191 9.37 -19.93 -5.60
N HIS A 192 9.80 -21.08 -6.12
CA HIS A 192 8.94 -22.23 -6.39
C HIS A 192 8.30 -22.87 -5.16
N GLU A 193 8.98 -22.85 -4.01
CA GLU A 193 8.38 -23.36 -2.76
C GLU A 193 7.25 -22.44 -2.31
N LEU A 194 7.44 -21.11 -2.38
CA LEU A 194 6.38 -20.14 -2.05
C LEU A 194 5.20 -20.20 -3.03
N GLU A 195 5.47 -20.42 -4.32
CA GLU A 195 4.43 -20.63 -5.34
C GLU A 195 3.57 -21.87 -5.01
N ALA A 196 4.22 -22.99 -4.63
CA ALA A 196 3.51 -24.21 -4.22
C ALA A 196 2.75 -24.04 -2.89
N ASP A 197 3.34 -23.32 -1.93
CA ASP A 197 2.70 -23.02 -0.65
C ASP A 197 1.44 -22.16 -0.86
N LEU A 198 1.47 -21.17 -1.76
CA LEU A 198 0.30 -20.35 -2.09
C LEU A 198 -0.84 -21.18 -2.67
N LEU A 199 -0.54 -22.10 -3.59
CA LEU A 199 -1.57 -22.96 -4.17
C LEU A 199 -2.21 -23.86 -3.13
N ALA A 200 -1.40 -24.44 -2.25
CA ALA A 200 -1.91 -25.22 -1.13
C ALA A 200 -2.76 -24.36 -0.18
N ALA A 201 -2.40 -23.09 0.04
CA ALA A 201 -3.17 -22.17 0.87
C ALA A 201 -4.53 -21.83 0.26
N ILE A 202 -4.59 -21.61 -1.06
CA ILE A 202 -5.86 -21.40 -1.79
C ILE A 202 -6.74 -22.65 -1.67
N ASP A 203 -6.20 -23.85 -1.89
CA ASP A 203 -6.95 -25.11 -1.83
C ASP A 203 -7.48 -25.44 -0.42
N ARG A 204 -6.86 -24.87 0.63
CA ARG A 204 -7.18 -25.11 2.03
C ARG A 204 -7.93 -23.95 2.71
N ASP A 205 -8.31 -22.92 1.95
CA ASP A 205 -8.92 -21.71 2.49
C ASP A 205 -8.08 -21.03 3.60
N GLU A 206 -6.75 -21.06 3.47
CA GLU A 206 -5.80 -20.47 4.43
C GLU A 206 -5.50 -18.98 4.15
N ILE A 207 -6.11 -18.39 3.12
CA ILE A 207 -6.11 -16.95 2.90
C ILE A 207 -7.22 -16.34 3.77
N GLU A 208 -6.81 -15.62 4.82
CA GLU A 208 -7.70 -14.90 5.72
C GLU A 208 -8.18 -13.60 5.06
N ILE A 209 -9.45 -13.25 5.30
CA ILE A 209 -10.01 -11.96 4.93
C ILE A 209 -10.27 -11.16 6.19
N LEU A 210 -9.59 -10.02 6.31
CA LEU A 210 -9.91 -8.99 7.29
C LEU A 210 -10.84 -7.96 6.66
N PHE A 211 -11.65 -7.31 7.48
CA PHE A 211 -12.58 -6.27 7.08
C PHE A 211 -12.21 -4.97 7.78
N GLN A 212 -11.92 -3.92 7.01
CA GLN A 212 -11.70 -2.58 7.54
C GLN A 212 -12.99 -1.77 7.45
N PRO A 213 -13.60 -1.37 8.58
CA PRO A 213 -14.85 -0.62 8.57
C PRO A 213 -14.73 0.75 7.90
N GLN A 214 -15.77 1.09 7.16
CA GLN A 214 -15.95 2.38 6.49
C GLN A 214 -17.13 3.12 7.12
N PHE A 215 -16.99 4.43 7.30
CA PHE A 215 -17.92 5.26 8.06
C PHE A 215 -18.37 6.50 7.29
N SER A 216 -19.59 6.94 7.57
CA SER A 216 -20.14 8.24 7.15
C SER A 216 -19.51 9.37 7.98
N LEU A 217 -19.01 10.41 7.33
CA LEU A 217 -18.51 11.61 8.02
C LEU A 217 -19.64 12.45 8.64
N ALA A 218 -20.88 12.26 8.17
CA ALA A 218 -22.03 13.04 8.64
C ALA A 218 -22.45 12.69 10.07
N ASP A 219 -22.39 11.40 10.43
CA ASP A 219 -22.97 10.85 11.65
C ASP A 219 -22.16 9.69 12.27
N ASP A 220 -20.99 9.35 11.71
CA ASP A 220 -20.19 8.19 12.11
C ASP A 220 -20.91 6.83 11.99
N ALA A 221 -21.99 6.77 11.21
CA ALA A 221 -22.64 5.50 10.92
C ALA A 221 -21.74 4.63 10.03
N MET A 222 -21.62 3.34 10.38
CA MET A 222 -20.93 2.37 9.53
C MET A 222 -21.70 2.20 8.21
N ILE A 223 -20.98 2.28 7.10
CA ILE A 223 -21.54 2.13 5.74
C ILE A 223 -21.13 0.82 5.06
N GLY A 224 -20.13 0.12 5.60
CA GLY A 224 -19.57 -1.06 4.98
C GLY A 224 -18.18 -1.37 5.48
N ALA A 225 -17.46 -2.19 4.72
CA ALA A 225 -16.05 -2.43 4.92
C ALA A 225 -15.32 -2.83 3.63
N GLU A 226 -14.02 -2.53 3.62
CA GLU A 226 -13.08 -3.06 2.64
C GLU A 226 -12.55 -4.42 3.08
N ALA A 227 -12.52 -5.38 2.16
CA ALA A 227 -11.93 -6.69 2.39
C ALA A 227 -10.45 -6.72 2.03
N LEU A 228 -9.62 -7.07 3.01
CA LEU A 228 -8.17 -7.11 2.94
C LEU A 228 -7.68 -8.55 3.11
N ALA A 229 -7.04 -9.08 2.08
CA ALA A 229 -6.48 -10.44 2.11
C ALA A 229 -5.19 -10.48 2.93
N ARG A 230 -5.06 -11.51 3.77
CA ARG A 230 -3.87 -11.82 4.58
C ARG A 230 -3.56 -13.30 4.51
N TRP A 231 -2.29 -13.65 4.41
CA TRP A 231 -1.85 -15.04 4.46
C TRP A 231 -0.85 -15.27 5.59
N HIS A 232 -1.22 -16.13 6.53
CA HIS A 232 -0.37 -16.50 7.66
C HIS A 232 0.55 -17.65 7.28
N HIS A 233 1.67 -17.35 6.63
CA HIS A 233 2.61 -18.39 6.22
C HIS A 233 3.48 -18.84 7.41
N PRO A 234 3.68 -20.15 7.63
CA PRO A 234 4.35 -20.69 8.82
C PRO A 234 5.81 -20.27 9.00
N VAL A 235 6.49 -19.80 7.94
CA VAL A 235 7.92 -19.42 7.99
C VAL A 235 8.14 -17.91 7.85
N ILE A 236 7.40 -17.24 6.98
CA ILE A 236 7.60 -15.79 6.69
C ILE A 236 6.59 -14.93 7.46
N GLY A 237 5.63 -15.54 8.14
CA GLY A 237 4.60 -14.86 8.91
C GLY A 237 3.46 -14.33 8.04
N LYS A 238 2.77 -13.32 8.56
CA LYS A 238 1.69 -12.60 7.87
C LYS A 238 2.21 -11.92 6.60
N VAL A 239 1.59 -12.25 5.47
CA VAL A 239 1.81 -11.70 4.13
C VAL A 239 0.57 -10.90 3.71
N GLY A 240 0.77 -9.70 3.18
CA GLY A 240 -0.27 -8.80 2.69
C GLY A 240 -0.77 -9.15 1.28
N ALA A 241 -1.76 -8.40 0.81
CA ALA A 241 -2.40 -8.64 -0.49
C ALA A 241 -1.43 -8.38 -1.64
N GLY A 242 -0.64 -7.30 -1.56
CA GLY A 242 0.30 -6.93 -2.62
C GLY A 242 1.33 -8.02 -2.90
N ALA A 243 1.96 -8.57 -1.86
CA ALA A 243 2.94 -9.65 -2.03
C ALA A 243 2.28 -10.99 -2.39
N LEU A 244 1.06 -11.27 -1.89
CA LEU A 244 0.27 -12.43 -2.33
C LEU A 244 0.06 -12.42 -3.85
N PHE A 245 -0.36 -11.29 -4.42
CA PHE A 245 -0.57 -11.16 -5.85
C PHE A 245 0.73 -11.25 -6.66
N GLN A 246 1.87 -10.80 -6.12
CA GLN A 246 3.18 -11.00 -6.76
C GLN A 246 3.58 -12.48 -6.81
N ILE A 247 3.33 -13.24 -5.74
CA ILE A 247 3.58 -14.68 -5.73
C ILE A 247 2.65 -15.36 -6.75
N ALA A 248 1.37 -14.97 -6.78
CA ALA A 248 0.39 -15.51 -7.71
C ALA A 248 0.73 -15.22 -9.18
N GLU A 249 1.23 -14.02 -9.49
CA GLU A 249 1.64 -13.63 -10.84
C GLU A 249 2.79 -14.51 -11.35
N ARG A 250 3.78 -14.79 -10.50
CA ARG A 250 4.90 -15.69 -10.85
C ARG A 250 4.45 -17.13 -11.08
N ALA A 251 3.38 -17.52 -10.40
CA ALA A 251 2.78 -18.85 -10.52
C ALA A 251 1.74 -18.95 -11.65
N ASP A 252 1.42 -17.87 -12.38
CA ASP A 252 0.29 -17.78 -13.33
C ASP A 252 -1.09 -18.09 -12.68
N HIS A 253 -1.26 -17.76 -11.40
CA HIS A 253 -2.47 -18.05 -10.61
C HIS A 253 -3.22 -16.80 -10.08
N THR A 254 -2.92 -15.61 -10.59
CA THR A 254 -3.58 -14.34 -10.19
C THR A 254 -5.10 -14.41 -10.23
N ALA A 255 -5.68 -14.93 -11.31
CA ALA A 255 -7.14 -15.04 -11.46
C ALA A 255 -7.77 -16.02 -10.45
N GLN A 256 -7.06 -17.11 -10.12
CA GLN A 256 -7.53 -18.07 -9.12
C GLN A 256 -7.49 -17.45 -7.72
N LEU A 257 -6.41 -16.73 -7.38
CA LEU A 257 -6.30 -16.01 -6.12
C LEU A 257 -7.37 -14.91 -5.99
N SER A 258 -7.55 -14.09 -7.03
CA SER A 258 -8.56 -13.03 -7.04
C SER A 258 -9.96 -13.58 -6.81
N ARG A 259 -10.34 -14.64 -7.55
CA ARG A 259 -11.62 -15.34 -7.36
C ARG A 259 -11.78 -15.89 -5.95
N HIS A 260 -10.73 -16.53 -5.40
CA HIS A 260 -10.74 -17.07 -4.05
C HIS A 260 -10.97 -15.97 -3.01
N ILE A 261 -10.23 -14.85 -3.09
CA ILE A 261 -10.39 -13.70 -2.20
C ILE A 261 -11.82 -13.15 -2.28
N ALA A 262 -12.35 -12.93 -3.48
CA ALA A 262 -13.71 -12.45 -3.68
C ALA A 262 -14.75 -13.40 -3.07
N GLU A 263 -14.62 -14.72 -3.30
CA GLU A 263 -15.51 -15.72 -2.75
C GLU A 263 -15.51 -15.70 -1.22
N ARG A 264 -14.32 -15.70 -0.60
CA ARG A 264 -14.15 -15.68 0.86
C ARG A 264 -14.69 -14.39 1.48
N ALA A 265 -14.46 -13.24 0.85
CA ALA A 265 -14.95 -11.96 1.32
C ALA A 265 -16.48 -11.87 1.24
N LEU A 266 -17.09 -12.30 0.12
CA LEU A 266 -18.55 -12.36 -0.02
C LEU A 266 -19.16 -13.31 1.01
N GLN A 267 -18.52 -14.46 1.29
CA GLN A 267 -18.95 -15.40 2.31
C GLN A 267 -18.92 -14.76 3.71
N GLY A 268 -17.83 -14.04 4.04
CA GLY A 268 -17.69 -13.32 5.30
C GLY A 268 -18.69 -12.17 5.47
N ALA A 269 -19.09 -11.54 4.36
CA ALA A 269 -20.05 -10.43 4.35
C ALA A 269 -21.52 -10.87 4.30
N ARG A 270 -21.80 -12.16 4.10
CA ARG A 270 -23.15 -12.67 3.82
C ARG A 270 -24.17 -12.34 4.92
N SER A 271 -23.75 -12.32 6.18
CA SER A 271 -24.64 -12.07 7.34
C SER A 271 -24.77 -10.60 7.70
N TRP A 272 -24.13 -9.69 6.97
CA TRP A 272 -24.14 -8.27 7.31
C TRP A 272 -25.55 -7.66 7.23
N PRO A 273 -25.90 -6.78 8.18
CA PRO A 273 -27.14 -6.00 8.13
C PRO A 273 -27.41 -5.35 6.78
N GLU A 274 -28.68 -5.13 6.45
CA GLU A 274 -29.07 -4.38 5.27
C GLU A 274 -28.44 -2.98 5.27
N GLY A 275 -28.00 -2.51 4.10
CA GLY A 275 -27.36 -1.20 3.94
C GLY A 275 -25.83 -1.22 3.95
N LEU A 276 -25.19 -2.21 4.59
CA LEU A 276 -23.73 -2.31 4.59
C LEU A 276 -23.19 -2.84 3.25
N ARG A 277 -22.17 -2.16 2.73
CA ARG A 277 -21.49 -2.48 1.47
C ARG A 277 -20.16 -3.20 1.69
N LEU A 278 -19.82 -4.11 0.79
CA LEU A 278 -18.53 -4.79 0.76
C LEU A 278 -17.69 -4.20 -0.37
N SER A 279 -16.50 -3.69 -0.05
CA SER A 279 -15.52 -3.24 -1.03
C SER A 279 -14.46 -4.30 -1.32
N LEU A 280 -14.17 -4.52 -2.60
CA LEU A 280 -13.23 -5.54 -3.09
C LEU A 280 -12.27 -4.97 -4.12
N ASN A 281 -10.98 -5.17 -3.90
CA ASN A 281 -9.93 -4.84 -4.84
C ASN A 281 -9.98 -5.73 -6.09
N ILE A 282 -9.90 -5.11 -7.27
CA ILE A 282 -9.88 -5.78 -8.57
C ILE A 282 -8.55 -5.54 -9.28
N THR A 283 -7.96 -6.61 -9.82
CA THR A 283 -6.66 -6.53 -10.49
C THR A 283 -6.80 -6.16 -11.98
N PRO A 284 -5.73 -5.66 -12.63
CA PRO A 284 -5.73 -5.50 -14.08
C PRO A 284 -6.01 -6.80 -14.84
N ALA A 285 -5.57 -7.94 -14.30
CA ALA A 285 -5.78 -9.26 -14.89
C ALA A 285 -7.27 -9.64 -14.92
N ASP A 286 -8.02 -9.26 -13.89
CA ASP A 286 -9.47 -9.51 -13.81
C ASP A 286 -10.22 -8.72 -14.90
N LEU A 287 -9.92 -7.43 -15.06
CA LEU A 287 -10.53 -6.60 -16.12
C LEU A 287 -10.08 -7.00 -17.53
N ALA A 288 -8.96 -7.72 -17.63
CA ALA A 288 -8.49 -8.33 -18.87
C ALA A 288 -9.23 -9.65 -19.21
N VAL A 289 -10.23 -10.07 -18.44
CA VAL A 289 -11.13 -11.19 -18.76
C VAL A 289 -12.45 -10.66 -19.32
N GLU A 290 -12.83 -11.10 -20.53
CA GLU A 290 -14.01 -10.57 -21.24
C GLU A 290 -15.34 -10.78 -20.49
N ASN A 291 -15.49 -11.93 -19.83
CA ASN A 291 -16.71 -12.28 -19.08
C ASN A 291 -16.63 -11.99 -17.58
N PHE A 292 -15.65 -11.20 -17.13
CA PHE A 292 -15.41 -10.93 -15.71
C PHE A 292 -16.68 -10.50 -14.97
N ALA A 293 -17.40 -9.50 -15.50
CA ALA A 293 -18.60 -8.97 -14.86
C ALA A 293 -19.68 -10.04 -14.64
N LEU A 294 -19.91 -10.91 -15.64
CA LEU A 294 -20.89 -11.98 -15.56
C LEU A 294 -20.45 -13.09 -14.59
N ASP A 295 -19.17 -13.46 -14.61
CA ASP A 295 -18.64 -14.50 -13.74
C ASP A 295 -18.60 -14.04 -12.27
N PHE A 296 -18.28 -12.76 -12.02
CA PHE A 296 -18.35 -12.15 -10.70
C PHE A 296 -19.81 -12.08 -10.20
N ALA A 297 -20.76 -11.69 -11.05
CA ALA A 297 -22.18 -11.68 -10.70
C ALA A 297 -22.69 -13.07 -10.30
N ARG A 298 -22.29 -14.12 -11.03
CA ARG A 298 -22.61 -15.52 -10.70
C ARG A 298 -21.99 -15.95 -9.38
N LEU A 299 -20.77 -15.51 -9.08
CA LEU A 299 -20.13 -15.78 -7.79
C LEU A 299 -20.93 -15.13 -6.67
N SER A 300 -21.27 -13.85 -6.80
CA SER A 300 -22.07 -13.10 -5.84
C SER A 300 -23.44 -13.75 -5.59
N ASP A 301 -24.14 -14.15 -6.65
CA ASP A 301 -25.42 -14.86 -6.59
C ASP A 301 -25.29 -16.23 -5.89
N THR A 302 -24.24 -17.00 -6.22
CA THR A 302 -23.97 -18.32 -5.62
C THR A 302 -23.74 -18.21 -4.10
N VAL A 303 -23.01 -17.17 -3.67
CA VAL A 303 -22.77 -16.91 -2.24
C VAL A 303 -24.01 -16.32 -1.56
N GLY A 304 -24.85 -15.61 -2.32
CA GLY A 304 -26.06 -14.95 -1.85
C GLY A 304 -25.80 -13.54 -1.31
N PHE A 305 -24.83 -12.82 -1.85
CA PHE A 305 -24.57 -11.41 -1.55
C PHE A 305 -25.06 -10.53 -2.72
N PRO A 306 -25.92 -9.52 -2.49
CA PRO A 306 -26.44 -8.68 -3.57
C PRO A 306 -25.36 -7.83 -4.25
N MET A 307 -25.32 -7.83 -5.59
CA MET A 307 -24.38 -7.01 -6.37
C MET A 307 -24.51 -5.50 -6.08
N GLU A 308 -25.71 -5.02 -5.77
CA GLU A 308 -25.97 -3.62 -5.39
C GLU A 308 -25.25 -3.18 -4.11
N ARG A 309 -24.80 -4.15 -3.28
CA ARG A 309 -24.02 -3.93 -2.06
C ARG A 309 -22.52 -4.13 -2.28
N VAL A 310 -22.09 -4.49 -3.48
CA VAL A 310 -20.67 -4.60 -3.82
C VAL A 310 -20.15 -3.26 -4.33
N THR A 311 -18.99 -2.87 -3.83
CA THR A 311 -18.14 -1.82 -4.39
C THR A 311 -16.87 -2.51 -4.91
N LEU A 312 -16.52 -2.29 -6.16
CA LEU A 312 -15.26 -2.78 -6.72
C LEU A 312 -14.26 -1.63 -6.80
N GLU A 313 -13.09 -1.86 -6.25
CA GLU A 313 -12.00 -0.88 -6.14
C GLU A 313 -10.96 -1.18 -7.20
N ILE A 314 -10.58 -0.16 -7.96
CA ILE A 314 -9.56 -0.25 -9.02
C ILE A 314 -8.47 0.77 -8.75
N VAL A 315 -7.21 0.35 -8.82
CA VAL A 315 -6.08 1.29 -8.72
C VAL A 315 -5.85 2.02 -10.05
N GLU A 316 -5.29 3.23 -9.99
CA GLU A 316 -5.04 4.06 -11.19
C GLU A 316 -4.18 3.34 -12.25
N GLN A 317 -3.26 2.47 -11.83
CA GLN A 317 -2.36 1.75 -12.74
C GLN A 317 -3.10 0.80 -13.69
N VAL A 318 -4.28 0.30 -13.28
CA VAL A 318 -5.18 -0.52 -14.11
C VAL A 318 -5.64 0.26 -15.35
N LEU A 319 -5.73 1.59 -15.24
CA LEU A 319 -6.34 2.49 -16.23
C LEU A 319 -5.37 2.91 -17.35
N LEU A 320 -4.08 2.59 -17.19
CA LEU A 320 -3.03 2.93 -18.15
C LEU A 320 -2.95 1.95 -19.34
N GLY A 321 -3.72 0.86 -19.30
CA GLY A 321 -3.82 -0.12 -20.38
C GLY A 321 -4.89 0.23 -21.43
N ASP A 322 -5.72 -0.77 -21.77
CA ASP A 322 -6.83 -0.62 -22.73
C ASP A 322 -8.05 0.00 -22.05
N LEU A 323 -8.09 1.34 -22.03
CA LEU A 323 -9.14 2.10 -21.38
C LEU A 323 -10.54 1.79 -21.94
N ASP A 324 -10.67 1.51 -23.23
CA ASP A 324 -11.96 1.20 -23.86
C ASP A 324 -12.48 -0.15 -23.38
N ARG A 325 -11.58 -1.14 -23.23
CA ARG A 325 -11.91 -2.42 -22.63
C ARG A 325 -12.30 -2.29 -21.16
N VAL A 326 -11.49 -1.58 -20.36
CA VAL A 326 -11.79 -1.35 -18.94
C VAL A 326 -13.16 -0.70 -18.81
N LYS A 327 -13.41 0.36 -19.58
CA LYS A 327 -14.72 1.03 -19.61
C LYS A 327 -15.85 0.04 -19.92
N SER A 328 -15.68 -0.82 -20.93
CA SER A 328 -16.72 -1.80 -21.29
C SER A 328 -17.02 -2.78 -20.16
N VAL A 329 -16.02 -3.21 -19.37
CA VAL A 329 -16.24 -4.12 -18.24
C VAL A 329 -16.93 -3.39 -17.08
N LEU A 330 -16.48 -2.17 -16.77
CA LEU A 330 -17.11 -1.34 -15.73
C LEU A 330 -18.57 -1.02 -16.07
N ASP A 331 -18.88 -0.66 -17.32
CA ASP A 331 -20.25 -0.42 -17.78
C ASP A 331 -21.15 -1.65 -17.55
N GLN A 332 -20.63 -2.87 -17.77
CA GLN A 332 -21.37 -4.11 -17.50
C GLN A 332 -21.62 -4.31 -16.00
N LEU A 333 -20.63 -4.02 -15.15
CA LEU A 333 -20.79 -4.07 -13.69
C LEU A 333 -21.80 -3.04 -13.19
N LYS A 334 -21.82 -1.84 -13.78
CA LYS A 334 -22.82 -0.80 -13.49
C LYS A 334 -24.24 -1.24 -13.83
N LEU A 335 -24.45 -1.99 -14.91
CA LEU A 335 -25.76 -2.56 -15.26
C LEU A 335 -26.25 -3.61 -14.24
N LEU A 336 -25.38 -4.08 -13.36
CA LEU A 336 -25.67 -5.00 -12.26
C LEU A 336 -25.77 -4.27 -10.91
N ASP A 337 -25.90 -2.94 -10.94
CA ASP A 337 -25.97 -2.06 -9.76
C ASP A 337 -24.73 -2.06 -8.86
N CYS A 338 -23.61 -2.62 -9.33
CA CYS A 338 -22.34 -2.55 -8.64
C CYS A 338 -21.83 -1.11 -8.57
N ARG A 339 -21.21 -0.73 -7.45
CA ARG A 339 -20.45 0.52 -7.36
C ARG A 339 -19.00 0.30 -7.77
N ILE A 340 -18.38 1.32 -8.35
CA ILE A 340 -16.98 1.34 -8.73
C ILE A 340 -16.28 2.50 -8.02
N ALA A 341 -15.20 2.21 -7.31
CA ALA A 341 -14.34 3.20 -6.67
C ALA A 341 -12.96 3.21 -7.31
N LEU A 342 -12.40 4.40 -7.52
CA LEU A 342 -11.00 4.57 -7.91
C LEU A 342 -10.16 4.70 -6.64
N ASP A 343 -9.25 3.75 -6.44
CA ASP A 343 -8.41 3.64 -5.26
C ASP A 343 -7.08 4.40 -5.38
N ASP A 344 -6.46 4.72 -4.25
CA ASP A 344 -5.17 5.44 -4.13
C ASP A 344 -5.13 6.79 -4.87
N PHE A 345 -6.26 7.48 -5.00
CA PHE A 345 -6.30 8.73 -5.75
C PHE A 345 -5.50 9.82 -5.04
N GLY A 346 -4.60 10.47 -5.79
CA GLY A 346 -3.74 11.54 -5.28
C GLY A 346 -2.37 11.08 -4.80
N ALA A 347 -2.15 9.77 -4.63
CA ALA A 347 -0.84 9.25 -4.25
C ALA A 347 0.21 9.49 -5.34
N GLY A 348 -0.20 9.55 -6.63
CA GLY A 348 0.64 9.69 -7.82
C GLY A 348 0.10 10.56 -8.96
N PHE A 349 0.37 10.18 -10.21
CA PHE A 349 0.01 10.98 -11.40
C PHE A 349 -1.47 10.83 -11.76
N CYS A 350 -2.34 11.63 -11.16
CA CYS A 350 -3.76 11.64 -11.47
C CYS A 350 -4.04 12.04 -12.93
N ASN A 351 -4.49 11.11 -13.77
CA ASN A 351 -4.99 11.43 -15.10
C ASN A 351 -6.50 11.72 -15.07
N PHE A 352 -6.87 13.01 -15.05
CA PHE A 352 -8.26 13.46 -15.06
C PHE A 352 -9.10 12.92 -16.23
N ARG A 353 -8.45 12.44 -17.31
CA ARG A 353 -9.16 11.77 -18.41
C ARG A 353 -9.94 10.56 -17.92
N TYR A 354 -9.41 9.80 -16.96
CA TYR A 354 -10.06 8.59 -16.46
C TYR A 354 -11.36 8.90 -15.75
N LEU A 355 -11.34 9.91 -14.87
CA LEU A 355 -12.53 10.37 -14.14
C LEU A 355 -13.66 10.82 -15.06
N LYS A 356 -13.33 11.26 -16.28
CA LYS A 356 -14.32 11.72 -17.27
C LYS A 356 -14.93 10.58 -18.11
N VAL A 357 -14.17 9.52 -18.37
CA VAL A 357 -14.57 8.48 -19.33
C VAL A 357 -15.13 7.24 -18.63
N LEU A 358 -14.67 6.96 -17.42
CA LEU A 358 -15.08 5.79 -16.66
C LEU A 358 -16.33 6.08 -15.82
N SER A 359 -17.18 5.07 -15.68
CA SER A 359 -18.37 5.14 -14.83
C SER A 359 -18.01 4.84 -13.38
N LEU A 360 -17.37 5.82 -12.74
CA LEU A 360 -16.99 5.79 -11.33
C LEU A 360 -18.12 6.33 -10.45
N ASP A 361 -18.26 5.79 -9.24
CA ASP A 361 -19.16 6.31 -8.20
C ASP A 361 -18.40 7.03 -7.09
N CYS A 362 -17.15 6.62 -6.85
CA CYS A 362 -16.36 7.09 -5.73
C CYS A 362 -14.88 7.24 -6.10
N ILE A 363 -14.21 8.18 -5.46
CA ILE A 363 -12.74 8.23 -5.38
C ILE A 363 -12.32 8.02 -3.92
N LYS A 364 -11.35 7.13 -3.71
CA LYS A 364 -10.71 6.91 -2.40
C LYS A 364 -9.41 7.72 -2.38
N LEU A 365 -9.32 8.66 -1.44
CA LEU A 365 -8.14 9.49 -1.25
C LEU A 365 -7.18 8.79 -0.31
N ASP A 366 -5.98 8.49 -0.82
CA ASP A 366 -4.90 7.89 -0.02
C ASP A 366 -4.58 8.75 1.21
N ARG A 367 -4.09 8.11 2.27
CA ARG A 367 -3.68 8.75 3.53
C ARG A 367 -2.80 9.97 3.32
N SER A 368 -1.91 9.96 2.32
CA SER A 368 -1.02 11.09 2.06
C SER A 368 -1.76 12.39 1.73
N MET A 369 -3.04 12.33 1.34
CA MET A 369 -3.88 13.49 1.09
C MET A 369 -4.37 14.18 2.36
N VAL A 370 -4.30 13.51 3.52
CA VAL A 370 -4.64 14.07 4.85
C VAL A 370 -3.44 14.18 5.79
N ASP A 371 -2.25 13.84 5.31
CA ASP A 371 -1.01 14.20 5.98
C ASP A 371 -0.82 15.72 5.90
N GLY A 372 -0.62 16.39 7.03
CA GLY A 372 -0.31 17.82 7.08
C GLY A 372 -1.49 18.79 6.91
N VAL A 373 -2.69 18.31 6.50
CA VAL A 373 -3.87 19.18 6.25
C VAL A 373 -4.34 20.02 7.44
N ILE A 374 -3.95 19.66 8.67
CA ILE A 374 -4.28 20.44 9.86
C ILE A 374 -3.42 21.69 9.97
N ASP A 375 -2.18 21.63 9.53
CA ASP A 375 -1.16 22.64 9.80
C ASP A 375 -0.70 23.40 8.55
N ASP A 376 -0.88 22.83 7.34
CA ASP A 376 -0.43 23.41 6.08
C ASP A 376 -1.60 23.91 5.20
N GLU A 377 -1.65 25.23 4.96
CA GLU A 377 -2.65 25.86 4.09
C GLU A 377 -2.61 25.36 2.63
N ARG A 378 -1.43 24.92 2.16
CA ARG A 378 -1.25 24.37 0.82
C ARG A 378 -1.90 22.99 0.72
N ASP A 379 -1.70 22.13 1.70
CA ASP A 379 -2.34 20.80 1.73
C ASP A 379 -3.86 20.94 1.81
N GLN A 380 -4.36 21.90 2.62
CA GLN A 380 -5.79 22.24 2.62
C GLN A 380 -6.29 22.74 1.26
N ALA A 381 -5.50 23.56 0.56
CA ALA A 381 -5.88 24.06 -0.76
C ALA A 381 -5.94 22.93 -1.82
N VAL A 382 -5.00 21.99 -1.77
CA VAL A 382 -4.99 20.80 -2.63
C VAL A 382 -6.21 19.93 -2.36
N PHE A 383 -6.48 19.61 -1.09
CA PHE A 383 -7.65 18.84 -0.68
C PHE A 383 -8.96 19.49 -1.17
N ARG A 384 -9.11 20.81 -0.98
CA ARG A 384 -10.27 21.57 -1.46
C ARG A 384 -10.45 21.51 -2.98
N ALA A 385 -9.36 21.54 -3.73
CA ALA A 385 -9.41 21.44 -5.19
C ALA A 385 -9.92 20.06 -5.64
N ILE A 386 -9.45 18.99 -4.98
CA ILE A 386 -9.91 17.61 -5.21
C ILE A 386 -11.40 17.49 -4.91
N MET A 387 -11.85 17.98 -3.74
CA MET A 387 -13.27 17.98 -3.38
C MET A 387 -14.14 18.78 -4.36
N GLY A 388 -13.64 19.91 -4.85
CA GLY A 388 -14.32 20.72 -5.86
C GLY A 388 -14.49 19.96 -7.18
N MET A 389 -13.48 19.21 -7.60
CA MET A 389 -13.54 18.36 -8.78
C MET A 389 -14.49 17.19 -8.59
N ALA A 390 -14.43 16.46 -7.47
CA ALA A 390 -15.30 15.32 -7.19
C ALA A 390 -16.78 15.73 -7.29
N ARG A 391 -17.15 16.85 -6.65
CA ARG A 391 -18.50 17.43 -6.77
C ARG A 391 -18.88 17.80 -8.20
N ALA A 392 -17.95 18.35 -8.98
CA ALA A 392 -18.22 18.72 -10.38
C ALA A 392 -18.44 17.50 -11.30
N LEU A 393 -17.95 16.33 -10.89
CA LEU A 393 -18.07 15.06 -11.61
C LEU A 393 -19.13 14.13 -11.01
N ASP A 394 -19.85 14.56 -9.98
CA ASP A 394 -20.84 13.76 -9.24
C ASP A 394 -20.24 12.48 -8.62
N LEU A 395 -19.00 12.60 -8.11
CA LEU A 395 -18.27 11.51 -7.44
C LEU A 395 -18.32 11.70 -5.93
N SER A 396 -18.65 10.63 -5.20
CA SER A 396 -18.46 10.60 -3.74
C SER A 396 -16.98 10.47 -3.38
N VAL A 397 -16.58 10.97 -2.22
CA VAL A 397 -15.21 10.87 -1.73
C VAL A 397 -15.17 10.04 -0.45
N LEU A 398 -14.24 9.10 -0.41
CA LEU A 398 -13.86 8.36 0.79
C LEU A 398 -12.40 8.70 1.10
N VAL A 399 -12.11 9.13 2.32
CA VAL A 399 -10.73 9.42 2.73
C VAL A 399 -10.18 8.28 3.57
N GLU A 400 -9.01 7.80 3.22
CA GLU A 400 -8.32 6.71 3.90
C GLU A 400 -7.30 7.21 4.91
N GLY A 401 -6.95 6.33 5.86
CA GLY A 401 -5.89 6.61 6.83
C GLY A 401 -6.20 7.77 7.79
N ILE A 402 -7.47 8.03 8.09
CA ILE A 402 -7.84 8.98 9.14
C ILE A 402 -7.45 8.40 10.51
N GLU A 403 -6.56 9.10 11.22
CA GLU A 403 -6.02 8.67 12.52
C GLU A 403 -6.42 9.59 13.67
N THR A 404 -6.83 10.83 13.36
CA THR A 404 -7.13 11.85 14.37
C THR A 404 -8.51 12.49 14.17
N GLU A 405 -9.17 12.88 15.27
CA GLU A 405 -10.43 13.63 15.21
C GLU A 405 -10.28 14.95 14.44
N ALA A 406 -9.10 15.59 14.52
CA ALA A 406 -8.82 16.80 13.77
C ALA A 406 -8.88 16.58 12.25
N GLN A 407 -8.29 15.48 11.75
CA GLN A 407 -8.37 15.10 10.33
C GLN A 407 -9.81 14.79 9.91
N ARG A 408 -10.54 14.02 10.73
CA ARG A 408 -11.97 13.71 10.49
C ARG A 408 -12.81 15.00 10.39
N ASP A 409 -12.69 15.88 11.37
CA ASP A 409 -13.44 17.14 11.42
C ASP A 409 -13.09 18.06 10.25
N PHE A 410 -11.82 18.08 9.83
CA PHE A 410 -11.41 18.78 8.62
C PHE A 410 -12.12 18.22 7.37
N CYS A 411 -12.05 16.90 7.15
CA CYS A 411 -12.68 16.26 5.99
C CYS A 411 -14.20 16.48 5.96
N ALA A 412 -14.86 16.38 7.12
CA ALA A 412 -16.29 16.64 7.25
C ALA A 412 -16.65 18.09 6.87
N ARG A 413 -15.86 19.09 7.32
CA ARG A 413 -16.07 20.51 6.96
C ARG A 413 -15.91 20.79 5.47
N GLU A 414 -15.00 20.09 4.81
CA GLU A 414 -14.75 20.23 3.36
C GLU A 414 -15.78 19.46 2.51
N GLY A 415 -16.71 18.76 3.16
CA GLY A 415 -17.85 18.09 2.56
C GLY A 415 -17.53 16.72 2.00
N CYS A 416 -16.55 16.01 2.56
CA CYS A 416 -16.30 14.61 2.24
C CYS A 416 -17.41 13.72 2.82
N GLU A 417 -17.82 12.70 2.07
CA GLU A 417 -18.93 11.83 2.46
C GLU A 417 -18.50 10.72 3.42
N TYR A 418 -17.37 10.07 3.14
CA TYR A 418 -16.96 8.84 3.83
C TYR A 418 -15.52 8.89 4.30
N TYR A 419 -15.18 8.03 5.27
CA TYR A 419 -13.81 7.83 5.71
C TYR A 419 -13.56 6.39 6.19
N GLN A 420 -12.30 6.01 6.16
CA GLN A 420 -11.77 4.83 6.85
C GLN A 420 -10.41 5.12 7.47
N GLY A 421 -10.09 4.42 8.55
CA GLY A 421 -8.81 4.59 9.24
C GLY A 421 -8.86 4.22 10.71
N PHE A 422 -7.68 4.18 11.32
CA PHE A 422 -7.48 3.67 12.68
C PHE A 422 -8.07 4.56 13.76
N LEU A 423 -8.56 5.76 13.42
CA LEU A 423 -9.34 6.60 14.34
C LEU A 423 -10.55 5.86 14.93
N ARG A 424 -11.21 5.01 14.13
CA ARG A 424 -12.39 4.27 14.56
C ARG A 424 -12.13 2.78 14.70
N ALA A 425 -11.50 2.17 13.70
CA ALA A 425 -11.28 0.74 13.68
C ALA A 425 -10.10 0.36 12.79
N GLU A 426 -9.30 -0.58 13.28
CA GLU A 426 -8.32 -1.32 12.47
C GLU A 426 -9.03 -2.45 11.71
N PRO A 427 -8.39 -3.03 10.67
CA PRO A 427 -8.89 -4.23 10.01
C PRO A 427 -9.11 -5.38 11.00
N MET A 428 -10.26 -6.04 10.93
CA MET A 428 -10.67 -7.06 11.90
C MET A 428 -11.22 -8.32 11.24
N THR A 429 -11.32 -9.41 11.98
CA THR A 429 -11.87 -10.66 11.46
C THR A 429 -13.37 -10.53 11.14
N ALA A 430 -13.89 -11.43 10.30
CA ALA A 430 -15.33 -11.48 9.99
C ALA A 430 -16.23 -11.52 11.25
N SER A 431 -15.80 -12.26 12.27
CA SER A 431 -16.53 -12.41 13.53
C SER A 431 -16.55 -11.11 14.34
N GLU A 432 -15.44 -10.39 14.41
CA GLU A 432 -15.35 -9.10 15.09
C GLU A 432 -16.16 -8.04 14.35
N PHE A 433 -16.10 -8.05 13.02
CA PHE A 433 -16.89 -7.13 12.20
C PHE A 433 -18.40 -7.38 12.37
N ASP A 434 -18.88 -8.63 12.36
CA ASP A 434 -20.30 -8.94 12.55
C ASP A 434 -20.82 -8.51 13.94
N LEU A 435 -19.96 -8.48 14.96
CA LEU A 435 -20.31 -7.91 16.26
C LEU A 435 -20.42 -6.39 16.18
N LEU A 436 -19.41 -5.71 15.63
CA LEU A 436 -19.38 -4.26 15.50
C LEU A 436 -20.52 -3.72 14.62
N ALA A 437 -20.87 -4.43 13.55
CA ALA A 437 -21.91 -4.04 12.61
C ALA A 437 -23.34 -4.09 13.19
N ARG A 438 -23.52 -4.72 14.36
CA ARG A 438 -24.83 -4.91 15.01
C ARG A 438 -25.05 -3.99 16.21
N ASP A 439 -23.99 -3.35 16.69
CA ASP A 439 -24.03 -2.32 17.73
C ASP A 439 -24.47 -0.98 17.13
#